data_AF-A0A7X6HHF3-F1
#
_entry.id   AF-A0A7X6HHF3-F1
#
_cell.length_a   1.000
_cell.length_b   1.000
_cell.length_c   1.000
_cell.angle_alpha   90.00
_cell.angle_beta   90.00
_cell.angle_gamma   90.00
#
_symmetry.space_group_name_H-M   'P 1'
#
loop_
_entity.id
_entity.type
_entity.pdbx_description
1 polymer ?
#
loop_
_entity_poly.entity_id
_entity_poly.type
_entity_poly.pdbx_seq_one_letter_code
_entity_poly.pdbx_strand_id
1 'polypeptide(L)' 'MFPQLPGQSGFSKRLRRLAGVIAAATTALTGDVPSWDGSLRLLDSTRVPSGASRETVRRSALAGQAA' A
#
# COMPACT_ATOMS: atom_id res chain seq x y z
N MET A 1 9.42 13.92 -0.41
CA MET A 1 10.12 12.72 0.09
C MET A 1 9.77 12.53 1.55
N PHE A 2 9.44 11.30 1.97
CA PHE A 2 9.02 11.01 3.35
C PHE A 2 10.14 11.37 4.35
N PRO A 3 9.92 12.31 5.30
CA PRO A 3 10.97 12.85 6.16
C PRO A 3 11.66 11.81 7.05
N GLN A 4 11.00 10.67 7.28
CA GLN A 4 11.56 9.54 8.00
C GLN A 4 11.14 8.26 7.26
N LEU A 5 12.08 7.62 6.58
CA LEU A 5 11.89 6.26 6.11
C LEU A 5 11.73 5.37 7.35
N PRO A 6 10.54 4.76 7.57
CA PRO A 6 10.40 3.79 8.65
C PRO A 6 11.45 2.71 8.41
N GLY A 7 12.27 2.40 9.41
CA GLY A 7 13.22 1.28 9.32
C GLY A 7 12.50 0.05 8.77
N GLN A 8 12.85 -0.33 7.54
CA GLN A 8 12.11 -1.27 6.68
C GLN A 8 11.83 -2.60 7.38
N SER A 9 12.75 -3.03 8.27
CA SER A 9 12.65 -4.32 8.97
C SER A 9 11.49 -4.42 9.95
N GLY A 10 10.99 -3.30 10.47
CA GLY A 10 9.91 -3.26 11.47
C GLY A 10 8.55 -2.90 10.91
N PHE A 11 8.50 -2.09 9.85
CA PHE A 11 7.25 -1.56 9.32
C PHE A 11 6.32 -2.67 8.81
N SER A 12 6.80 -3.54 7.92
CA SER A 12 5.98 -4.62 7.37
C SER A 12 5.56 -5.64 8.44
N LYS A 13 6.40 -5.87 9.47
CA LYS A 13 6.05 -6.74 10.60
C LYS A 13 4.90 -6.15 11.43
N ARG A 14 4.97 -4.85 11.74
CA ARG A 14 3.89 -4.14 12.45
C ARG A 14 2.62 -4.11 11.61
N LEU A 15 2.72 -3.85 10.31
CA LEU A 15 1.59 -3.84 9.38
C LEU A 15 0.88 -5.19 9.37
N ARG A 16 1.63 -6.30 9.21
CA ARG A 16 1.07 -7.65 9.27
C ARG A 16 0.43 -7.97 10.61
N ARG A 17 1.09 -7.61 11.72
CA ARG A 17 0.54 -7.81 13.08
C ARG A 17 -0.78 -7.04 13.29
N LEU A 18 -0.89 -5.86 12.71
CA LEU A 18 -2.06 -4.98 12.85
C LEU A 18 -3.08 -5.14 11.73
N ALA A 19 -2.91 -6.10 10.80
CA ALA A 19 -3.76 -6.22 9.62
C ALA A 19 -5.26 -6.30 9.97
N GLY A 20 -5.62 -7.09 10.99
CA GLY A 20 -7.00 -7.19 11.47
C GLY A 20 -7.53 -5.89 12.08
N VAL A 21 -6.69 -5.16 12.82
CA VAL A 21 -7.05 -3.86 13.42
C VAL A 21 -7.29 -2.82 12.33
N ILE A 22 -6.42 -2.80 11.31
CA ILE A 22 -6.55 -1.89 10.16
C ILE A 22 -7.83 -2.21 9.39
N ALA A 23 -8.14 -3.50 9.18
CA ALA A 23 -9.37 -3.91 8.52
C ALA A 23 -10.60 -3.46 9.30
N ALA A 24 -10.66 -3.73 10.61
CA ALA A 24 -11.77 -3.33 11.47
C ALA A 24 -11.96 -1.80 11.52
N ALA A 25 -10.86 -1.04 11.66
CA ALA A 25 -10.90 0.42 11.63
C ALA A 25 -11.39 0.94 10.28
N THR A 26 -10.92 0.35 9.18
CA THR A 26 -11.42 0.69 7.84
C THR A 26 -12.91 0.42 7.74
N THR A 27 -13.39 -0.77 8.12
CA THR A 27 -14.82 -1.10 8.08
C THR A 27 -15.66 -0.16 8.93
N ALA A 28 -15.20 0.22 10.13
CA ALA A 28 -15.92 1.18 10.96
C ALA A 28 -16.09 2.54 10.26
N LEU A 29 -15.04 3.03 9.61
CA LEU A 29 -15.05 4.31 8.89
C LEU A 29 -15.87 4.28 7.60
N THR A 30 -16.11 3.09 7.03
CA THR A 30 -16.78 3.00 5.74
C THR A 30 -18.25 3.37 5.75
N GLY A 31 -18.93 3.25 6.89
CA GLY A 31 -20.31 3.73 7.04
C GLY A 31 -20.43 5.26 6.93
N ASP A 32 -19.35 5.98 7.18
CA ASP A 32 -19.30 7.45 7.16
C ASP A 32 -18.87 8.01 5.79
N VAL A 33 -18.51 7.14 4.83
CA VAL A 33 -18.03 7.53 3.50
C VAL A 33 -19.14 7.28 2.47
N PRO A 34 -19.78 8.33 1.92
CA PRO A 34 -20.92 8.19 0.99
C PRO A 34 -20.63 7.45 -0.31
N SER A 35 -19.35 7.21 -0.63
CA SER A 35 -18.89 6.49 -1.83
C SER A 35 -18.42 5.05 -1.55
N TRP A 36 -18.58 4.56 -0.32
CA TRP A 36 -18.07 3.26 0.10
C TRP A 36 -18.63 2.08 -0.71
N ASP A 37 -19.92 2.11 -1.02
CA ASP A 37 -20.66 1.07 -1.76
C ASP A 37 -20.73 1.35 -3.27
N GLY A 38 -20.06 2.41 -3.73
CA GLY A 38 -20.02 2.80 -5.13
C GLY A 38 -19.31 1.77 -6.00
N SER A 39 -19.77 1.62 -7.24
CA SER A 39 -19.13 0.80 -8.28
C SER A 39 -17.78 1.35 -8.76
N LEU A 40 -17.44 2.59 -8.37
CA LEU A 40 -16.20 3.28 -8.70
C LEU A 40 -15.47 3.73 -7.43
N ARG A 41 -14.23 3.28 -7.27
CA ARG A 41 -13.31 3.80 -6.24
C ARG A 41 -12.29 4.72 -6.91
N LEU A 42 -12.30 6.00 -6.53
CA LEU A 42 -11.25 6.93 -6.95
C LEU A 42 -9.97 6.60 -6.18
N LEU A 43 -8.94 6.14 -6.89
CA LEU A 43 -7.62 5.89 -6.33
C LEU A 43 -6.67 6.99 -6.83
N ASP A 44 -6.52 8.04 -6.05
CA ASP A 44 -5.50 9.07 -6.32
C ASP A 44 -4.15 8.62 -5.75
N SER A 45 -3.54 7.62 -6.39
CA SER A 45 -2.16 7.26 -6.09
C SER A 45 -1.24 8.20 -6.86
N THR A 46 -0.39 8.96 -6.15
CA THR A 46 0.78 9.58 -6.79
C THR A 46 1.59 8.46 -7.44
N ARG A 47 1.97 8.60 -8.72
CA ARG A 47 2.81 7.61 -9.39
C ARG A 47 4.11 7.45 -8.59
N VAL A 48 4.26 6.30 -7.94
CA VAL A 48 5.52 5.92 -7.31
C VAL A 48 6.34 5.19 -8.36
N PRO A 49 7.55 5.64 -8.70
CA PRO A 49 8.43 4.88 -9.57
C PRO A 49 8.81 3.56 -8.88
N SER A 50 8.14 2.48 -9.25
CA SER A 50 8.48 1.11 -8.86
C SER A 50 9.54 0.55 -9.82
N GLY A 51 10.56 -0.15 -9.30
CA GLY A 51 11.57 -0.79 -10.15
C GLY A 51 12.73 0.09 -10.59
N ALA A 52 12.88 1.31 -10.06
CA ALA A 52 14.04 2.17 -10.36
C ALA A 52 15.39 1.55 -9.93
N SER A 53 15.37 0.61 -8.98
CA SER A 53 16.55 -0.18 -8.58
C SER A 53 16.66 -1.43 -9.43
N ARG A 54 17.76 -1.54 -10.18
CA ARG A 54 18.10 -2.74 -10.98
C ARG A 54 18.11 -4.00 -10.13
N GLU A 55 18.62 -3.91 -8.90
CA GLU A 55 18.69 -5.07 -7.99
C GLU A 55 17.30 -5.50 -7.52
N THR A 56 16.40 -4.55 -7.25
CA THR A 56 15.01 -4.84 -6.86
C THR A 56 14.25 -5.50 -8.01
N VAL A 57 14.47 -5.04 -9.25
CA VAL A 57 13.88 -5.68 -10.45
C VAL A 57 14.40 -7.10 -10.60
N ARG A 58 15.71 -7.33 -10.51
CA ARG A 58 16.30 -8.67 -10.68
C ARG A 58 15.80 -9.70 -9.66
N ARG A 59 15.51 -9.27 -8.43
CA ARG A 59 15.03 -10.15 -7.35
C ARG A 59 13.51 -10.34 -7.33
N SER A 60 12.76 -9.57 -8.12
CA SER A 60 11.30 -9.61 -8.09
C SER A 60 10.76 -10.67 -9.04
N ALA A 61 9.85 -11.52 -8.56
CA ALA A 61 9.05 -12.41 -9.41
C ALA A 61 8.12 -11.65 -10.37
N LEU A 62 7.94 -10.34 -10.14
CA LEU A 62 7.12 -9.44 -10.96
C LEU A 62 7.96 -8.66 -12.00
N ALA A 63 9.23 -9.01 -12.20
CA ALA A 63 10.07 -8.37 -13.21
C ALA A 63 9.44 -8.51 -14.61
N GLY A 64 9.15 -7.38 -15.26
CA GLY A 64 8.50 -7.34 -16.57
C GLY A 64 6.97 -7.34 -16.57
N GLN A 65 6.31 -7.33 -15.40
CA GLN A 65 4.83 -7.38 -15.30
C GLN A 65 4.16 -6.01 -15.09
N ALA A 66 4.92 -4.91 -15.10
CA ALA A 66 4.41 -3.56 -14.90
C ALA A 66 5.00 -2.56 -15.93
N ALA A 67 4.85 -2.89 -17.22
CA ALA A 67 5.11 -1.96 -18.33
C ALA A 67 3.81 -1.25 -18.73
#